data_AF-A0AA44DLP6-F1
#
_entry.id   AF-A0AA44DLP6-F1
#
_cell.length_a   1.000
_cell.length_b   1.000
_cell.length_c   1.000
_cell.angle_alpha   90.00
_cell.angle_beta   90.00
_cell.angle_gamma   90.00
#
_symmetry.space_group_name_H-M   'P 1'
#
loop_
_entity.id
_entity.type
_entity.pdbx_description
1 polymer ?
#
loop_
_entity_poly.entity_id
_entity_poly.type
_entity_poly.pdbx_seq_one_letter_code
_entity_poly.pdbx_strand_id
1 'polypeptide(L)'
;MNKKIWGILGATVLSLSATTQLSFANEQESTSNMQVAAYSVRSQANANQIINFAKQQLGKPYVFGATGPGSFDCSGFVYYVFGNNGYNIPRTSVAGYWGASYITKISNPKPGDLIFFKNTYKNGPSHIGIVINDSQFIQASSSHGVCITDINNSYWKQHFLGYGRIINDDESQALYTAQAHVQDLGWLDSVSGDQVIGTTGQEKQLEAFKVSLDGNLKNATIQYQAHVQDIGWQDWKQNGEVAGTTGQAKRVEAVKMNLVNAPGYTIQYRAHVKDFGWLPWVGANEIAGTTGESRQLEAIQIRIIKN
;
A
#
# COMPACT_ATOMS: atom_id res chain seq x y z
N MET A 1 64.95 -6.88 46.75
CA MET A 1 64.67 -6.74 45.31
C MET A 1 63.23 -6.29 45.12
N ASN A 2 63.03 -5.29 44.24
CA ASN A 2 61.86 -4.44 44.02
C ASN A 2 60.55 -5.20 43.69
N LYS A 3 59.42 -4.95 44.40
CA LYS A 3 58.30 -3.99 44.15
C LYS A 3 57.38 -4.28 42.94
N LYS A 4 56.06 -4.33 43.22
CA LYS A 4 54.86 -3.79 42.50
C LYS A 4 53.72 -4.83 42.44
N ILE A 5 52.63 -4.69 43.18
CA ILE A 5 51.45 -3.77 43.12
C ILE A 5 50.32 -4.28 42.20
N TRP A 6 49.21 -4.66 42.87
CA TRP A 6 47.76 -4.45 42.62
C TRP A 6 47.14 -4.53 41.21
N GLY A 7 45.94 -5.13 41.15
CA GLY A 7 45.01 -4.95 40.03
C GLY A 7 43.63 -5.56 40.29
N ILE A 8 42.78 -4.85 41.03
CA ILE A 8 41.31 -4.97 40.93
C ILE A 8 40.90 -4.29 39.62
N LEU A 9 40.22 -5.01 38.74
CA LEU A 9 39.40 -4.48 37.64
C LEU A 9 38.06 -5.20 37.81
N GLY A 10 36.93 -4.56 38.06
CA GLY A 10 36.48 -3.25 37.64
C GLY A 10 35.07 -3.48 37.08
N ALA A 11 34.06 -3.36 37.94
CA ALA A 11 32.67 -3.40 37.51
C ALA A 11 32.31 -2.07 36.86
N THR A 12 32.03 -2.06 35.56
CA THR A 12 31.09 -1.11 34.95
C THR A 12 30.53 -1.70 33.66
N VAL A 13 29.49 -2.54 33.74
CA VAL A 13 28.56 -2.63 32.62
C VAL A 13 27.72 -1.37 32.73
N LEU A 14 27.96 -0.40 31.84
CA LEU A 14 27.12 0.77 31.72
C LEU A 14 25.67 0.29 31.60
N SER A 15 24.83 0.66 32.56
CA SER A 15 23.38 0.66 32.36
C SER A 15 23.10 1.64 31.22
N LEU A 16 23.04 1.13 29.98
CA LEU A 16 22.44 1.85 28.88
C LEU A 16 20.97 2.03 29.28
N SER A 17 20.69 3.23 29.78
CA SER A 17 19.51 3.59 30.55
C SER A 17 18.22 3.14 29.85
N ALA A 18 17.28 2.56 30.61
CA ALA A 18 15.92 2.30 30.16
C ALA A 18 15.28 3.52 29.47
N THR A 19 15.73 4.74 29.83
CA THR A 19 15.43 6.02 29.18
C THR A 19 15.68 6.03 27.67
N THR A 20 16.78 5.44 27.19
CA THR A 20 17.10 5.36 25.76
C THR A 20 16.16 4.38 25.03
N GLN A 21 15.85 3.23 25.63
CA GLN A 21 14.88 2.29 25.05
C GLN A 21 13.45 2.87 25.03
N LEU A 22 13.07 3.62 26.07
CA LEU A 22 11.79 4.33 26.14
C LEU A 22 11.71 5.49 25.13
N SER A 23 12.80 6.22 24.90
CA SER A 23 12.81 7.30 23.91
C SER A 23 12.70 6.76 22.48
N PHE A 24 13.40 5.67 22.14
CA PHE A 24 13.28 5.03 20.82
C PHE A 24 11.89 4.43 20.58
N ALA A 25 11.27 3.83 21.61
CA ALA A 25 9.89 3.34 21.51
C ALA A 25 8.89 4.49 21.28
N ASN A 26 9.02 5.60 22.02
CA ASN A 26 8.18 6.79 21.83
C ASN A 26 8.40 7.46 20.47
N GLU A 27 9.64 7.52 19.97
CA GLU A 27 9.93 8.05 18.64
C GLU A 27 9.34 7.15 17.54
N GLN A 28 9.44 5.83 17.68
CA GLN A 28 8.88 4.85 16.74
C GLN A 28 7.33 4.85 16.76
N GLU A 29 6.72 5.07 17.92
CA GLU A 29 5.27 5.23 18.07
C GLU A 29 4.78 6.60 17.53
N SER A 30 5.58 7.67 17.71
CA SER A 30 5.26 9.00 17.16
C SER A 30 5.38 9.05 15.62
N THR A 31 6.40 8.41 15.05
CA THR A 31 6.63 8.35 13.60
C THR A 31 5.62 7.46 12.88
N SER A 32 5.24 6.32 13.48
CA SER A 32 4.15 5.49 12.97
C SER A 32 2.80 6.22 13.03
N ASN A 33 2.51 6.96 14.11
CA ASN A 33 1.32 7.79 14.20
C ASN A 33 1.32 8.95 13.17
N MET A 34 2.47 9.57 12.90
CA MET A 34 2.60 10.60 11.85
C MET A 34 2.45 10.03 10.43
N GLN A 35 2.94 8.82 10.16
CA GLN A 35 2.81 8.17 8.85
C GLN A 35 1.37 7.69 8.58
N VAL A 36 0.70 7.14 9.60
CA VAL A 36 -0.75 6.84 9.56
C VAL A 36 -1.55 8.14 9.38
N ALA A 37 -1.14 9.22 10.04
CA ALA A 37 -1.73 10.54 9.83
C ALA A 37 -1.52 11.05 8.39
N ALA A 38 -0.32 10.96 7.83
CA ALA A 38 -0.05 11.40 6.45
C ALA A 38 -0.82 10.59 5.39
N TYR A 39 -0.92 9.27 5.58
CA TYR A 39 -1.75 8.40 4.72
C TYR A 39 -3.24 8.72 4.86
N SER A 40 -3.74 8.90 6.09
CA SER A 40 -5.13 9.30 6.31
C SER A 40 -5.44 10.68 5.73
N VAL A 41 -4.49 11.61 5.75
CA VAL A 41 -4.61 12.93 5.12
C VAL A 41 -4.65 12.82 3.59
N ARG A 42 -3.77 12.01 2.98
CA ARG A 42 -3.75 11.81 1.51
C ARG A 42 -5.02 11.08 1.03
N SER A 43 -5.44 10.02 1.71
CA SER A 43 -6.68 9.31 1.39
C SER A 43 -7.92 10.21 1.57
N GLN A 44 -7.93 11.07 2.60
CA GLN A 44 -8.99 12.06 2.77
C GLN A 44 -8.96 13.15 1.68
N ALA A 45 -7.77 13.58 1.24
CA ALA A 45 -7.62 14.52 0.13
C ALA A 45 -8.13 13.92 -1.20
N ASN A 46 -7.81 12.66 -1.48
CA ASN A 46 -8.32 11.92 -2.64
C ASN A 46 -9.86 11.80 -2.59
N ALA A 47 -10.42 11.44 -1.42
CA ALA A 47 -11.87 11.38 -1.23
C ALA A 47 -12.55 12.73 -1.47
N ASN A 48 -11.97 13.82 -0.96
CA ASN A 48 -12.49 15.16 -1.16
C ASN A 48 -12.44 15.57 -2.64
N GLN A 49 -11.38 15.22 -3.38
CA GLN A 49 -11.28 15.48 -4.82
C GLN A 49 -12.39 14.75 -5.61
N ILE A 50 -12.57 13.45 -5.36
CA ILE A 50 -13.62 12.64 -5.97
C ILE A 50 -15.01 13.25 -5.71
N ILE A 51 -15.31 13.56 -4.45
CA ILE A 51 -16.61 14.10 -4.05
C ILE A 51 -16.84 15.50 -4.65
N ASN A 52 -15.82 16.36 -4.65
CA ASN A 52 -15.94 17.70 -5.22
C ASN A 52 -16.15 17.65 -6.73
N PHE A 53 -15.42 16.77 -7.43
CA PHE A 53 -15.62 16.54 -8.87
C PHE A 53 -17.02 15.98 -9.15
N ALA A 54 -17.50 15.03 -8.34
CA ALA A 54 -18.84 14.48 -8.44
C ALA A 54 -19.91 15.57 -8.24
N LYS A 55 -19.74 16.47 -7.26
CA LYS A 55 -20.65 17.60 -7.00
C LYS A 55 -20.72 18.60 -8.14
N GLN A 56 -19.64 18.77 -8.92
CA GLN A 56 -19.68 19.61 -10.13
C GLN A 56 -20.65 19.07 -11.21
N GLN A 57 -21.08 17.82 -11.09
CA GLN A 57 -22.01 17.19 -12.04
C GLN A 57 -23.48 17.32 -11.62
N LEU A 58 -23.79 17.93 -10.45
CA LEU A 58 -25.15 18.04 -9.94
C LEU A 58 -26.13 18.65 -10.95
N GLY A 59 -27.34 18.09 -11.01
CA GLY A 59 -28.41 18.51 -11.92
C GLY A 59 -28.32 17.95 -13.34
N LYS A 60 -27.21 17.32 -13.73
CA LYS A 60 -27.09 16.72 -15.08
C LYS A 60 -28.09 15.57 -15.25
N PRO A 61 -28.78 15.46 -16.40
CA PRO A 61 -29.86 14.51 -16.59
C PRO A 61 -29.38 13.06 -16.58
N TYR A 62 -30.29 12.16 -16.19
CA TYR A 62 -30.08 10.74 -16.31
C TYR A 62 -30.43 10.25 -17.73
N VAL A 63 -29.52 9.48 -18.33
CA VAL A 63 -29.77 8.78 -19.61
C VAL A 63 -29.14 7.40 -19.52
N PHE A 64 -29.95 6.35 -19.69
CA PHE A 64 -29.48 4.97 -19.61
C PHE A 64 -28.33 4.71 -20.60
N GLY A 65 -27.22 4.16 -20.14
CA GLY A 65 -26.01 3.92 -20.93
C GLY A 65 -25.00 5.08 -20.93
N ALA A 66 -25.42 6.32 -20.65
CA ALA A 66 -24.57 7.51 -20.83
C ALA A 66 -23.40 7.59 -19.82
N THR A 67 -22.29 8.17 -20.28
CA THR A 67 -21.01 8.28 -19.55
C THR A 67 -20.48 9.71 -19.42
N GLY A 68 -21.33 10.72 -19.67
CA GLY A 68 -20.95 12.13 -19.58
C GLY A 68 -20.46 12.76 -20.89
N PRO A 69 -20.07 14.05 -20.85
CA PRO A 69 -20.22 14.94 -19.70
C PRO A 69 -21.61 15.57 -19.59
N GLY A 70 -22.48 15.41 -20.59
CA GLY A 70 -23.81 16.07 -20.62
C GLY A 70 -24.92 15.33 -19.88
N SER A 71 -24.81 14.01 -19.73
CA SER A 71 -25.78 13.15 -19.06
C SER A 71 -25.10 11.85 -18.59
N PHE A 72 -25.71 11.15 -17.64
CA PHE A 72 -25.12 9.94 -17.06
C PHE A 72 -26.17 8.86 -16.78
N ASP A 73 -25.79 7.58 -16.88
CA ASP A 73 -26.42 6.56 -16.03
C ASP A 73 -25.65 6.41 -14.71
N CYS A 74 -26.18 5.62 -13.76
CA CYS A 74 -25.55 5.50 -12.43
C CYS A 74 -24.13 4.93 -12.49
N SER A 75 -23.88 3.92 -13.33
CA SER A 75 -22.56 3.33 -13.52
C SER A 75 -21.62 4.20 -14.36
N GLY A 76 -22.15 4.92 -15.34
CA GLY A 76 -21.42 5.87 -16.19
C GLY A 76 -21.01 7.13 -15.43
N PHE A 77 -21.82 7.54 -14.44
CA PHE A 77 -21.44 8.58 -13.49
C PHE A 77 -20.23 8.18 -12.65
N VAL A 78 -20.24 6.97 -12.06
CA VAL A 78 -19.09 6.44 -11.31
C VAL A 78 -17.85 6.32 -12.20
N TYR A 79 -18.00 5.72 -13.39
CA TYR A 79 -16.93 5.63 -14.40
C TYR A 79 -16.30 6.99 -14.70
N TYR A 80 -17.13 7.99 -14.98
CA TYR A 80 -16.67 9.33 -15.33
C TYR A 80 -15.98 10.04 -14.16
N VAL A 81 -16.56 9.99 -12.96
CA VAL A 81 -15.97 10.63 -11.78
C VAL A 81 -14.61 10.03 -11.46
N PHE A 82 -14.51 8.72 -11.34
CA PHE A 82 -13.27 8.06 -10.96
C PHE A 82 -12.20 8.18 -12.06
N GLY A 83 -12.57 8.05 -13.34
CA GLY A 83 -11.65 8.23 -14.47
C GLY A 83 -11.02 9.62 -14.54
N ASN A 84 -11.77 10.67 -14.23
CA ASN A 84 -11.25 12.05 -14.16
C ASN A 84 -10.47 12.35 -12.87
N ASN A 85 -10.45 11.41 -11.91
CA ASN A 85 -9.68 11.51 -10.66
C ASN A 85 -8.56 10.45 -10.60
N GLY A 86 -8.07 9.99 -11.76
CA GLY A 86 -6.86 9.17 -11.87
C GLY A 86 -7.07 7.66 -11.67
N TYR A 87 -8.30 7.17 -11.58
CA TYR A 87 -8.58 5.74 -11.45
C TYR A 87 -8.83 5.11 -12.82
N ASN A 88 -8.13 4.01 -13.10
CA ASN A 88 -8.33 3.23 -14.31
C ASN A 88 -9.40 2.14 -14.12
N ILE A 89 -10.68 2.53 -14.09
CA ILE A 89 -11.80 1.58 -13.99
C ILE A 89 -12.50 1.40 -15.34
N PRO A 90 -12.83 0.16 -15.76
CA PRO A 90 -13.60 -0.06 -16.98
C PRO A 90 -15.04 0.43 -16.81
N ARG A 91 -15.62 0.93 -17.90
CA ARG A 91 -17.06 1.18 -17.99
C ARG A 91 -17.79 -0.17 -17.98
N THR A 92 -18.62 -0.42 -16.97
CA THR A 92 -19.41 -1.67 -16.87
C THR A 92 -20.75 -1.45 -16.15
N SER A 93 -21.60 -2.48 -16.09
CA SER A 93 -22.86 -2.44 -15.35
C SER A 93 -22.65 -2.44 -13.83
N VAL A 94 -23.69 -2.11 -13.05
CA VAL A 94 -23.63 -2.19 -11.57
C VAL A 94 -23.26 -3.58 -11.06
N ALA A 95 -23.78 -4.63 -11.70
CA ALA A 95 -23.41 -6.02 -11.36
C ALA A 95 -21.94 -6.30 -11.70
N GLY A 96 -21.42 -5.73 -12.79
CA GLY A 96 -20.01 -5.79 -13.15
C GLY A 96 -19.13 -5.14 -12.08
N TYR A 97 -19.47 -3.94 -11.61
CA TYR A 97 -18.75 -3.30 -10.50
C TYR A 97 -18.86 -4.10 -9.20
N TRP A 98 -20.04 -4.61 -8.85
CA TRP A 98 -20.22 -5.41 -7.62
C TRP A 98 -19.39 -6.71 -7.60
N GLY A 99 -19.17 -7.31 -8.78
CA GLY A 99 -18.35 -8.49 -8.98
C GLY A 99 -16.87 -8.22 -9.27
N ALA A 100 -16.46 -6.96 -9.42
CA ALA A 100 -15.11 -6.61 -9.83
C ALA A 100 -14.07 -6.94 -8.75
N SER A 101 -12.92 -7.49 -9.15
CA SER A 101 -11.81 -7.81 -8.24
C SER A 101 -11.15 -6.57 -7.64
N TYR A 102 -11.17 -5.44 -8.35
CA TYR A 102 -10.64 -4.14 -7.89
C TYR A 102 -11.59 -3.37 -6.95
N ILE A 103 -12.74 -3.95 -6.57
CA ILE A 103 -13.66 -3.38 -5.58
C ILE A 103 -13.69 -4.29 -4.34
N THR A 104 -13.16 -3.79 -3.23
CA THR A 104 -13.21 -4.47 -1.93
C THR A 104 -14.55 -4.19 -1.26
N LYS A 105 -15.27 -5.24 -0.88
CA LYS A 105 -16.52 -5.13 -0.10
C LYS A 105 -16.19 -4.73 1.33
N ILE A 106 -16.87 -3.72 1.86
CA ILE A 106 -16.57 -3.13 3.18
C ILE A 106 -17.84 -3.00 4.03
N SER A 107 -17.68 -2.99 5.35
CA SER A 107 -18.77 -2.77 6.32
C SER A 107 -18.79 -1.37 6.94
N ASN A 108 -17.66 -0.67 6.93
CA ASN A 108 -17.53 0.69 7.46
C ASN A 108 -17.13 1.65 6.32
N PRO A 109 -18.09 2.29 5.65
CA PRO A 109 -17.81 3.18 4.53
C PRO A 109 -17.13 4.47 5.00
N LYS A 110 -16.38 5.08 4.11
CA LYS A 110 -15.80 6.41 4.23
C LYS A 110 -16.28 7.26 3.04
N PRO A 111 -16.24 8.60 3.16
CA PRO A 111 -16.42 9.48 2.01
C PRO A 111 -15.55 9.04 0.83
N GLY A 112 -16.11 9.01 -0.38
CA GLY A 112 -15.45 8.55 -1.61
C GLY A 112 -15.65 7.06 -1.93
N ASP A 113 -16.13 6.25 -0.98
CA ASP A 113 -16.47 4.85 -1.27
C ASP A 113 -17.71 4.72 -2.16
N LEU A 114 -17.93 3.54 -2.71
CA LEU A 114 -19.11 3.19 -3.47
C LEU A 114 -20.20 2.61 -2.56
N ILE A 115 -21.44 2.98 -2.85
CA ILE A 115 -22.63 2.37 -2.26
C ILE A 115 -23.43 1.67 -3.36
N PHE A 116 -23.87 0.44 -3.08
CA PHE A 116 -24.59 -0.41 -4.01
C PHE A 116 -26.00 -0.71 -3.52
N PHE A 117 -26.91 -0.81 -4.48
CA PHE A 117 -28.31 -1.18 -4.26
C PHE A 117 -28.74 -2.30 -5.22
N LYS A 118 -29.75 -3.04 -4.80
CA LYS A 118 -30.34 -4.18 -5.51
C LYS A 118 -31.83 -3.98 -5.75
N ASN A 119 -32.36 -4.67 -6.74
CA ASN A 119 -33.80 -4.73 -7.04
C ASN A 119 -34.45 -3.37 -7.31
N THR A 120 -33.72 -2.36 -7.81
CA THR A 120 -34.29 -1.02 -8.09
C THR A 120 -35.07 -1.00 -9.41
N TYR A 121 -34.43 -1.42 -10.51
CA TYR A 121 -35.07 -1.59 -11.83
C TYR A 121 -34.89 -2.99 -12.44
N LYS A 122 -34.03 -3.83 -11.84
CA LYS A 122 -33.83 -5.24 -12.20
C LYS A 122 -33.43 -6.04 -10.97
N ASN A 123 -33.66 -7.36 -11.00
CA ASN A 123 -33.23 -8.24 -9.92
C ASN A 123 -31.69 -8.24 -9.75
N GLY A 124 -31.22 -8.30 -8.50
CA GLY A 124 -29.80 -8.24 -8.16
C GLY A 124 -29.21 -6.81 -8.16
N PRO A 125 -27.87 -6.68 -8.15
CA PRO A 125 -27.20 -5.38 -8.15
C PRO A 125 -27.64 -4.54 -9.35
N SER A 126 -28.24 -3.40 -9.07
CA SER A 126 -28.94 -2.59 -10.08
C SER A 126 -28.62 -1.11 -9.98
N HIS A 127 -28.30 -0.55 -8.82
CA HIS A 127 -27.93 0.87 -8.69
C HIS A 127 -26.65 1.10 -7.89
N ILE A 128 -25.96 2.20 -8.17
CA ILE A 128 -24.67 2.55 -7.55
C ILE A 128 -24.58 4.06 -7.35
N GLY A 129 -23.86 4.48 -6.30
CA GLY A 129 -23.50 5.87 -6.03
C GLY A 129 -22.17 5.99 -5.29
N ILE A 130 -21.79 7.22 -4.95
CA ILE A 130 -20.55 7.56 -4.25
C ILE A 130 -20.90 8.15 -2.88
N VAL A 131 -20.38 7.58 -1.80
CA VAL A 131 -20.58 8.01 -0.42
C VAL A 131 -20.00 9.41 -0.22
N ILE A 132 -20.77 10.31 0.39
CA ILE A 132 -20.34 11.66 0.77
C ILE A 132 -20.05 11.72 2.27
N ASN A 133 -20.88 11.06 3.08
CA ASN A 133 -20.78 10.97 4.53
C ASN A 133 -21.63 9.79 5.04
N ASP A 134 -21.83 9.67 6.35
CA ASP A 134 -22.48 8.54 7.01
C ASP A 134 -23.91 8.23 6.51
N SER A 135 -24.65 9.22 6.02
CA SER A 135 -26.01 9.02 5.53
C SER A 135 -26.22 9.41 4.08
N GLN A 136 -25.31 10.16 3.46
CA GLN A 136 -25.51 10.73 2.13
C GLN A 136 -24.58 10.14 1.09
N PHE A 137 -25.13 9.98 -0.12
CA PHE A 137 -24.38 9.59 -1.31
C PHE A 137 -24.84 10.41 -2.52
N ILE A 138 -23.94 10.59 -3.49
CA ILE A 138 -24.24 11.22 -4.78
C ILE A 138 -24.42 10.15 -5.86
N GLN A 139 -25.41 10.34 -6.71
CA GLN A 139 -25.83 9.36 -7.72
C GLN A 139 -26.37 10.05 -8.96
N ALA A 140 -26.41 9.34 -10.09
CA ALA A 140 -27.29 9.68 -11.21
C ALA A 140 -28.59 8.89 -11.09
N SER A 141 -29.67 9.56 -10.69
CA SER A 141 -31.02 9.01 -10.49
C SER A 141 -31.89 9.21 -11.72
N SER A 142 -32.66 8.19 -12.10
CA SER A 142 -33.58 8.25 -13.26
C SER A 142 -34.65 9.34 -13.14
N SER A 143 -35.00 9.76 -11.91
CA SER A 143 -36.03 10.76 -11.66
C SER A 143 -35.51 12.17 -11.38
N HIS A 144 -34.24 12.32 -10.98
CA HIS A 144 -33.69 13.60 -10.49
C HIS A 144 -32.34 13.97 -11.13
N GLY A 145 -31.85 13.20 -12.09
CA GLY A 145 -30.50 13.37 -12.64
C GLY A 145 -29.42 13.14 -11.57
N VAL A 146 -28.28 13.81 -11.71
CA VAL A 146 -27.22 13.75 -10.70
C VAL A 146 -27.67 14.52 -9.45
N CYS A 147 -27.86 13.80 -8.34
CA CYS A 147 -28.36 14.36 -7.09
C CYS A 147 -27.70 13.70 -5.87
N ILE A 148 -27.79 14.40 -4.73
CA ILE A 148 -27.40 13.86 -3.42
C ILE A 148 -28.65 13.26 -2.77
N THR A 149 -28.51 12.10 -2.14
CA THR A 149 -29.62 11.40 -1.50
C THR A 149 -29.20 10.81 -0.16
N ASP A 150 -30.15 10.76 0.78
CA ASP A 150 -29.97 10.11 2.06
C ASP A 150 -30.35 8.62 1.99
N ILE A 151 -29.48 7.74 2.45
CA ILE A 151 -29.67 6.29 2.50
C ILE A 151 -30.81 5.88 3.44
N ASN A 152 -31.11 6.68 4.46
CA ASN A 152 -32.17 6.39 5.43
C ASN A 152 -33.58 6.61 4.87
N ASN A 153 -33.69 7.17 3.66
CA ASN A 153 -34.95 7.17 2.93
C ASN A 153 -35.47 5.72 2.77
N SER A 154 -36.77 5.51 2.97
CA SER A 154 -37.40 4.19 2.98
C SER A 154 -37.10 3.35 1.74
N TYR A 155 -37.09 3.97 0.55
CA TYR A 155 -36.77 3.30 -0.71
C TYR A 155 -35.32 2.80 -0.71
N TRP A 156 -34.36 3.68 -0.48
CA TRP A 156 -32.93 3.34 -0.54
C TRP A 156 -32.52 2.35 0.55
N LYS A 157 -33.09 2.49 1.74
CA LYS A 157 -32.88 1.55 2.85
C LYS A 157 -33.36 0.14 2.51
N GLN A 158 -34.51 0.01 1.85
CA GLN A 158 -35.04 -1.29 1.42
C GLN A 158 -34.19 -1.92 0.30
N HIS A 159 -33.61 -1.09 -0.58
CA HIS A 159 -32.82 -1.54 -1.71
C HIS A 159 -31.33 -1.71 -1.42
N PHE A 160 -30.86 -1.39 -0.20
CA PHE A 160 -29.45 -1.47 0.15
C PHE A 160 -28.87 -2.87 -0.10
N LEU A 161 -27.73 -2.93 -0.78
CA LEU A 161 -26.99 -4.16 -1.05
C LEU A 161 -25.69 -4.22 -0.24
N GLY A 162 -24.92 -3.13 -0.21
CA GLY A 162 -23.63 -3.09 0.48
C GLY A 162 -22.75 -1.92 0.02
N TYR A 163 -21.55 -1.85 0.58
CA TYR A 163 -20.53 -0.87 0.22
C TYR A 163 -19.35 -1.53 -0.48
N GLY A 164 -18.63 -0.75 -1.29
CA GLY A 164 -17.37 -1.18 -1.90
C GLY A 164 -16.38 -0.03 -1.99
N ARG A 165 -15.08 -0.33 -1.86
CA ARG A 165 -13.99 0.62 -2.09
C ARG A 165 -13.23 0.24 -3.35
N ILE A 166 -13.09 1.17 -4.28
CA ILE A 166 -12.20 0.98 -5.42
C ILE A 166 -10.77 1.01 -4.89
N ILE A 167 -10.04 -0.08 -5.11
CA ILE A 167 -8.60 -0.11 -4.88
C ILE A 167 -7.99 0.61 -6.09
N ASN A 168 -7.43 1.81 -5.90
CA ASN A 168 -6.60 2.41 -6.93
C ASN A 168 -5.39 1.50 -7.15
N ASP A 169 -4.84 1.43 -8.37
CA ASP A 169 -3.56 0.74 -8.59
C ASP A 169 -2.48 1.34 -7.65
N ASP A 170 -2.57 2.63 -7.29
CA ASP A 170 -1.73 3.30 -6.29
C ASP A 170 -2.10 3.02 -4.80
N GLU A 171 -3.33 2.60 -4.49
CA GLU A 171 -3.75 2.22 -3.12
C GLU A 171 -3.68 0.69 -2.90
N SER A 172 -3.52 -0.10 -3.98
CA SER A 172 -3.12 -1.51 -3.95
C SER A 172 -1.68 -1.72 -3.45
N GLN A 173 -0.95 -0.62 -3.27
CA GLN A 173 0.49 -0.62 -3.10
C GLN A 173 0.90 -0.55 -1.60
N ALA A 174 0.07 0.00 -0.70
CA ALA A 174 0.38 -0.08 0.74
C ALA A 174 0.06 -1.44 1.38
N LEU A 175 0.10 -2.54 0.62
CA LEU A 175 0.01 -3.91 1.16
C LEU A 175 1.24 -4.32 1.97
N TYR A 176 2.27 -3.49 1.95
CA TYR A 176 3.46 -3.70 2.74
C TYR A 176 4.11 -2.36 3.13
N THR A 177 4.97 -2.43 4.14
CA THR A 177 5.96 -1.41 4.46
C THR A 177 7.35 -2.01 4.36
N ALA A 178 8.34 -1.23 3.96
CA ALA A 178 9.72 -1.68 3.87
C ALA A 178 10.71 -0.59 4.26
N GLN A 179 11.87 -1.00 4.76
CA GLN A 179 12.98 -0.12 5.08
C GLN A 179 14.28 -0.70 4.55
N ALA A 180 15.20 0.19 4.22
CA ALA A 180 16.57 -0.13 3.84
C ALA A 180 17.54 0.43 4.88
N HIS A 181 18.56 -0.34 5.23
CA HIS A 181 19.78 0.15 5.86
C HIS A 181 20.81 0.41 4.77
N VAL A 182 21.20 1.67 4.60
CA VAL A 182 22.10 2.11 3.53
C VAL A 182 23.40 2.63 4.13
N GLN A 183 24.52 2.32 3.48
CA GLN A 183 25.86 2.76 3.88
C GLN A 183 25.92 4.27 4.19
N ASP A 184 26.48 4.59 5.35
CA ASP A 184 26.60 5.93 5.96
C ASP A 184 25.28 6.64 6.30
N LEU A 185 24.13 6.11 5.87
CA LEU A 185 22.81 6.70 6.13
C LEU A 185 22.05 5.95 7.22
N GLY A 186 22.42 4.69 7.47
CA GLY A 186 21.70 3.84 8.40
C GLY A 186 20.34 3.43 7.86
N TRP A 187 19.39 3.17 8.76
CA TRP A 187 18.00 2.87 8.39
C TRP A 187 17.30 4.12 7.86
N LEU A 188 16.85 4.04 6.60
CA LEU A 188 16.01 5.05 5.99
C LEU A 188 14.55 4.93 6.47
N ASP A 189 13.77 5.98 6.21
CA ASP A 189 12.34 6.01 6.49
C ASP A 189 11.60 4.84 5.82
N SER A 190 10.50 4.41 6.47
CA SER A 190 9.66 3.34 5.97
C SER A 190 8.87 3.79 4.74
N VAL A 191 9.04 3.04 3.66
CA VAL A 191 8.33 3.22 2.40
C VAL A 191 7.24 2.18 2.24
N SER A 192 6.25 2.48 1.41
CA SER A 192 5.21 1.51 1.04
C SER A 192 4.95 1.58 -0.46
N GLY A 193 4.38 0.51 -1.02
CA GLY A 193 4.04 0.50 -2.44
C GLY A 193 5.21 0.42 -3.40
N ASP A 194 5.06 0.96 -4.60
CA ASP A 194 6.13 0.93 -5.61
C ASP A 194 7.30 1.88 -5.28
N GLN A 195 7.38 2.39 -4.06
CA GLN A 195 8.46 3.27 -3.63
C GLN A 195 9.81 2.54 -3.55
N VAL A 196 10.88 3.32 -3.72
CA VAL A 196 12.26 2.82 -3.71
C VAL A 196 12.68 2.49 -2.28
N ILE A 197 13.10 1.24 -2.05
CA ILE A 197 13.64 0.74 -0.78
C ILE A 197 15.17 0.84 -0.85
N GLY A 198 15.72 1.99 -0.45
CA GLY A 198 17.16 2.29 -0.54
C GLY A 198 17.43 3.62 -1.23
N THR A 199 18.54 3.71 -1.96
CA THR A 199 18.91 4.89 -2.75
C THR A 199 19.22 4.49 -4.20
N THR A 200 19.17 5.43 -5.14
CA THR A 200 19.55 5.16 -6.54
C THR A 200 20.51 6.23 -7.03
N GLY A 201 21.60 5.83 -7.69
CA GLY A 201 22.56 6.75 -8.31
C GLY A 201 23.39 7.55 -7.31
N GLN A 202 23.40 7.15 -6.04
CA GLN A 202 24.21 7.76 -4.98
C GLN A 202 25.49 6.97 -4.67
N GLU A 203 25.71 5.83 -5.34
CA GLU A 203 26.83 4.92 -5.11
C GLU A 203 26.89 4.32 -3.69
N LYS A 204 25.80 4.41 -2.93
CA LYS A 204 25.69 3.88 -1.58
C LYS A 204 25.10 2.47 -1.60
N GLN A 205 25.79 1.53 -0.96
CA GLN A 205 25.34 0.14 -0.90
C GLN A 205 24.16 -0.03 0.07
N LEU A 206 23.19 -0.82 -0.34
CA LEU A 206 22.22 -1.44 0.56
C LEU A 206 22.93 -2.50 1.39
N GLU A 207 22.82 -2.43 2.71
CA GLU A 207 23.47 -3.37 3.64
C GLU A 207 22.46 -4.31 4.29
N ALA A 208 21.24 -3.83 4.53
CA ALA A 208 20.13 -4.64 5.03
C ALA A 208 18.78 -4.07 4.60
N PHE A 209 17.74 -4.89 4.67
CA PHE A 209 16.36 -4.43 4.48
C PHE A 209 15.39 -5.26 5.33
N LYS A 210 14.17 -4.75 5.50
CA LYS A 210 13.06 -5.47 6.11
C LYS A 210 11.77 -5.11 5.40
N VAL A 211 10.84 -6.06 5.33
CA VAL A 211 9.54 -5.91 4.66
C VAL A 211 8.45 -6.52 5.52
N SER A 212 7.37 -5.77 5.76
CA SER A 212 6.22 -6.22 6.57
C SER A 212 4.96 -6.08 5.75
N LEU A 213 4.15 -7.14 5.65
CA LEU A 213 2.82 -7.03 5.08
C LEU A 213 1.92 -6.17 5.98
N ASP A 214 1.07 -5.36 5.35
CA ASP A 214 -0.02 -4.64 6.02
C ASP A 214 -1.13 -5.63 6.41
N GLY A 215 -1.83 -5.34 7.51
CA GLY A 215 -2.86 -6.18 8.14
C GLY A 215 -4.11 -6.41 7.26
N ASN A 216 -4.13 -5.84 6.05
CA ASN A 216 -5.13 -6.09 5.02
C ASN A 216 -4.96 -7.46 4.33
N LEU A 217 -3.78 -8.09 4.39
CA LEU A 217 -3.54 -9.48 3.97
C LEU A 217 -3.51 -10.42 5.18
N LYS A 218 -4.64 -10.52 5.89
CA LYS A 218 -4.74 -11.34 7.10
C LYS A 218 -4.34 -12.80 6.80
N ASN A 219 -3.38 -13.30 7.56
CA ASN A 219 -2.77 -14.64 7.48
C ASN A 219 -1.75 -14.86 6.35
N ALA A 220 -1.46 -13.85 5.53
CA ALA A 220 -0.35 -13.91 4.59
C ALA A 220 0.99 -13.57 5.28
N THR A 221 2.06 -14.12 4.75
CA THR A 221 3.44 -13.83 5.16
C THR A 221 4.26 -13.47 3.95
N ILE A 222 5.01 -12.37 4.01
CA ILE A 222 6.10 -12.14 3.06
C ILE A 222 7.38 -12.76 3.63
N GLN A 223 8.03 -13.58 2.80
CA GLN A 223 9.33 -14.15 3.09
C GLN A 223 10.36 -13.55 2.14
N TYR A 224 11.56 -13.27 2.63
CA TYR A 224 12.64 -12.70 1.84
C TYR A 224 14.01 -13.11 2.39
N GLN A 225 15.03 -13.12 1.53
CA GLN A 225 16.41 -13.37 1.92
C GLN A 225 17.37 -12.51 1.10
N ALA A 226 18.55 -12.25 1.67
CA ALA A 226 19.61 -11.48 1.05
C ALA A 226 20.80 -12.38 0.70
N HIS A 227 21.42 -12.13 -0.44
CA HIS A 227 22.77 -12.57 -0.76
C HIS A 227 23.75 -11.46 -0.36
N VAL A 228 24.61 -11.71 0.62
CA VAL A 228 25.51 -10.70 1.20
C VAL A 228 26.97 -11.00 0.84
N GLN A 229 27.75 -9.96 0.60
CA GLN A 229 29.17 -10.05 0.30
C GLN A 229 29.94 -10.92 1.32
N ASP A 230 30.73 -11.86 0.80
CA ASP A 230 31.55 -12.85 1.52
C ASP A 230 30.76 -13.72 2.53
N ILE A 231 29.43 -13.74 2.44
CA ILE A 231 28.54 -14.59 3.25
C ILE A 231 27.72 -15.51 2.33
N GLY A 232 27.25 -14.97 1.21
CA GLY A 232 26.33 -15.66 0.32
C GLY A 232 24.87 -15.48 0.73
N TRP A 233 24.02 -16.43 0.32
CA TRP A 233 22.61 -16.46 0.71
C TRP A 233 22.47 -16.74 2.20
N GLN A 234 21.76 -15.85 2.89
CA GLN A 234 21.38 -16.02 4.30
C GLN A 234 20.02 -16.73 4.43
N ASP A 235 19.68 -17.18 5.64
CA ASP A 235 18.37 -17.78 5.92
C ASP A 235 17.20 -16.84 5.56
N TRP A 236 16.09 -17.45 5.16
CA TRP A 236 14.83 -16.75 4.94
C TRP A 236 14.38 -16.00 6.19
N LYS A 237 14.00 -14.74 5.98
CA LYS A 237 13.38 -13.82 6.92
C LYS A 237 11.94 -13.59 6.54
N GLN A 238 11.15 -13.11 7.50
CA GLN A 238 9.74 -12.85 7.28
C GLN A 238 9.26 -11.61 8.02
N ASN A 239 8.22 -10.96 7.49
CA ASN A 239 7.42 -9.91 8.12
C ASN A 239 8.18 -9.03 9.16
N GLY A 240 9.05 -8.15 8.67
CA GLY A 240 9.74 -7.15 9.48
C GLY A 240 11.08 -7.59 10.06
N GLU A 241 11.43 -8.86 9.94
CA GLU A 241 12.78 -9.35 10.29
C GLU A 241 13.85 -8.75 9.36
N VAL A 242 15.06 -8.56 9.87
CA VAL A 242 16.14 -7.97 9.09
C VAL A 242 16.82 -9.02 8.22
N ALA A 243 16.87 -8.79 6.90
CA ALA A 243 17.70 -9.52 5.95
C ALA A 243 18.92 -8.66 5.55
N GLY A 244 20.11 -9.25 5.48
CA GLY A 244 21.37 -8.53 5.29
C GLY A 244 22.17 -8.41 6.58
N THR A 245 23.02 -7.39 6.65
CA THR A 245 23.85 -7.08 7.82
C THR A 245 23.84 -5.60 8.13
N THR A 246 23.78 -5.23 9.40
CA THR A 246 23.94 -3.83 9.84
C THR A 246 25.31 -3.67 10.53
N GLY A 247 26.02 -2.57 10.24
CA GLY A 247 27.28 -2.23 10.91
C GLY A 247 28.50 -3.09 10.57
N GLN A 248 28.39 -3.99 9.58
CA GLN A 248 29.49 -4.86 9.14
C GLN A 248 30.15 -4.37 7.84
N ALA A 249 29.67 -3.26 7.27
CA ALA A 249 30.13 -2.72 5.97
C ALA A 249 30.04 -3.71 4.80
N LYS A 250 29.12 -4.69 4.88
CA LYS A 250 28.90 -5.69 3.83
C LYS A 250 27.65 -5.33 3.02
N ARG A 251 27.81 -5.28 1.69
CA ARG A 251 26.73 -5.02 0.75
C ARG A 251 25.82 -6.23 0.54
N VAL A 252 24.55 -5.97 0.28
CA VAL A 252 23.62 -6.89 -0.38
C VAL A 252 23.89 -6.85 -1.89
N GLU A 253 23.95 -8.02 -2.52
CA GLU A 253 24.23 -8.18 -3.96
C GLU A 253 23.02 -8.72 -4.73
N ALA A 254 22.15 -9.47 -4.06
CA ALA A 254 20.91 -9.99 -4.63
C ALA A 254 19.86 -10.29 -3.54
N VAL A 255 18.60 -10.39 -3.96
CA VAL A 255 17.47 -10.76 -3.08
C VAL A 255 16.54 -11.78 -3.75
N LYS A 256 15.85 -12.55 -2.91
CA LYS A 256 14.71 -13.40 -3.28
C LYS A 256 13.56 -13.10 -2.35
N MET A 257 12.33 -13.11 -2.88
CA MET A 257 11.12 -12.87 -2.10
C MET A 257 9.98 -13.80 -2.52
N ASN A 258 9.08 -14.10 -1.58
CA ASN A 258 7.92 -14.95 -1.80
C ASN A 258 6.75 -14.50 -0.90
N LEU A 259 5.52 -14.78 -1.34
CA LEU A 259 4.31 -14.66 -0.51
C LEU A 259 3.81 -16.05 -0.14
N VAL A 260 3.54 -16.25 1.14
CA VAL A 260 2.95 -17.47 1.69
C VAL A 260 1.54 -17.14 2.18
N ASN A 261 0.58 -18.05 1.93
CA ASN A 261 -0.82 -17.90 2.35
C ASN A 261 -1.50 -16.60 1.87
N ALA A 262 -1.14 -16.12 0.67
CA ALA A 262 -1.73 -14.95 0.03
C ALA A 262 -2.56 -15.35 -1.22
N PRO A 263 -3.67 -16.09 -1.07
CA PRO A 263 -4.46 -16.54 -2.21
C PRO A 263 -4.99 -15.34 -3.00
N GLY A 264 -4.87 -15.43 -4.34
CA GLY A 264 -5.27 -14.33 -5.23
C GLY A 264 -4.29 -13.17 -5.28
N TYR A 265 -3.06 -13.33 -4.75
CA TYR A 265 -1.99 -12.36 -4.90
C TYR A 265 -0.70 -13.01 -5.44
N THR A 266 0.08 -12.22 -6.16
CA THR A 266 1.45 -12.53 -6.58
C THR A 266 2.37 -11.40 -6.14
N ILE A 267 3.67 -11.70 -6.03
CA ILE A 267 4.72 -10.72 -5.75
C ILE A 267 5.62 -10.59 -6.97
N GLN A 268 6.01 -9.36 -7.27
CA GLN A 268 7.11 -9.06 -8.16
C GLN A 268 8.03 -8.05 -7.51
N TYR A 269 9.32 -8.14 -7.82
CA TYR A 269 10.33 -7.25 -7.28
C TYR A 269 11.46 -7.07 -8.28
N ARG A 270 12.25 -6.02 -8.09
CA ARG A 270 13.46 -5.75 -8.87
C ARG A 270 14.50 -5.06 -8.02
N ALA A 271 15.74 -5.11 -8.48
CA ALA A 271 16.86 -4.49 -7.81
C ALA A 271 17.48 -3.39 -8.68
N HIS A 272 17.92 -2.30 -8.06
CA HIS A 272 18.80 -1.32 -8.65
C HIS A 272 20.24 -1.70 -8.33
N VAL A 273 21.00 -2.08 -9.35
CA VAL A 273 22.40 -2.53 -9.22
C VAL A 273 23.32 -1.40 -9.65
N LYS A 274 24.39 -1.16 -8.88
CA LYS A 274 25.42 -0.18 -9.26
C LYS A 274 25.93 -0.45 -10.69
N ASP A 275 26.05 0.62 -11.47
CA ASP A 275 26.41 0.68 -12.89
C ASP A 275 25.39 0.10 -13.89
N PHE A 276 24.42 -0.71 -13.46
CA PHE A 276 23.40 -1.31 -14.35
C PHE A 276 22.04 -0.65 -14.22
N GLY A 277 21.79 0.05 -13.11
CA GLY A 277 20.50 0.65 -12.82
C GLY A 277 19.44 -0.38 -12.45
N TRP A 278 18.17 -0.09 -12.74
CA TRP A 278 17.06 -1.01 -12.49
C TRP A 278 17.11 -2.21 -13.44
N LEU A 279 17.24 -3.40 -12.86
CA LEU A 279 17.04 -4.65 -13.59
C LEU A 279 15.55 -4.94 -13.84
N PRO A 280 15.21 -5.87 -14.75
CA PRO A 280 13.83 -6.30 -14.97
C PRO A 280 13.14 -6.79 -13.70
N TRP A 281 11.80 -6.70 -13.68
CA TRP A 281 10.98 -7.30 -12.64
C TRP A 281 11.04 -8.82 -12.71
N VAL A 282 11.22 -9.45 -11.55
CA VAL A 282 11.20 -10.91 -11.38
C VAL A 282 10.07 -11.33 -10.45
N GLY A 283 9.68 -12.60 -10.56
CA GLY A 283 8.61 -13.19 -9.77
C GLY A 283 9.06 -13.81 -8.45
N ALA A 284 8.11 -14.45 -7.77
CA ALA A 284 8.37 -15.17 -6.53
C ALA A 284 9.53 -16.18 -6.66
N ASN A 285 10.45 -16.15 -5.69
CA ASN A 285 11.64 -17.03 -5.58
C ASN A 285 12.74 -16.83 -6.65
N GLU A 286 12.55 -15.96 -7.63
CA GLU A 286 13.57 -15.62 -8.63
C GLU A 286 14.63 -14.65 -8.09
N ILE A 287 15.81 -14.57 -8.74
CA ILE A 287 16.90 -13.71 -8.26
C ILE A 287 16.70 -12.29 -8.80
N ALA A 288 16.63 -11.29 -7.92
CA ALA A 288 16.79 -9.88 -8.28
C ALA A 288 18.17 -9.38 -7.82
N GLY A 289 19.03 -8.99 -8.75
CA GLY A 289 20.41 -8.57 -8.49
C GLY A 289 21.43 -9.46 -9.21
N THR A 290 22.65 -9.50 -8.70
CA THR A 290 23.76 -10.29 -9.27
C THR A 290 24.41 -11.13 -8.18
N THR A 291 24.77 -12.38 -8.49
CA THR A 291 25.57 -13.23 -7.60
C THR A 291 26.92 -13.52 -8.24
N GLY A 292 28.02 -13.28 -7.53
CA GLY A 292 29.37 -13.59 -8.01
C GLY A 292 30.03 -12.51 -8.89
N GLU A 293 29.34 -11.41 -9.19
CA GLU A 293 29.90 -10.28 -9.96
C GLU A 293 30.48 -9.16 -9.06
N SER A 294 30.44 -9.33 -7.73
CA SER A 294 30.87 -8.33 -6.74
C SER A 294 30.18 -6.95 -6.86
N ARG A 295 28.94 -6.91 -7.37
CA ARG A 295 28.18 -5.66 -7.54
C ARG A 295 27.17 -5.45 -6.40
N GLN A 296 27.11 -4.22 -5.91
CA GLN A 296 26.19 -3.82 -4.84
C GLN A 296 24.80 -3.48 -5.38
N LEU A 297 23.78 -3.87 -4.62
CA LEU A 297 22.47 -3.25 -4.72
C LEU A 297 22.53 -1.86 -4.08
N GLU A 298 21.86 -0.90 -4.70
CA GLU A 298 21.60 0.41 -4.09
C GLU A 298 20.16 0.51 -3.56
N ALA A 299 19.22 -0.16 -4.23
CA ALA A 299 17.81 -0.20 -3.83
C ALA A 299 17.05 -1.42 -4.36
N ILE A 300 15.84 -1.62 -3.80
CA ILE A 300 14.85 -2.62 -4.22
C ILE A 300 13.52 -1.91 -4.49
N GLN A 301 12.69 -2.49 -5.36
CA GLN A 301 11.26 -2.17 -5.46
C GLN A 301 10.45 -3.47 -5.41
N ILE A 302 9.28 -3.41 -4.78
CA ILE A 302 8.36 -4.54 -4.63
C ILE A 302 6.96 -4.09 -5.00
N ARG A 303 6.22 -4.97 -5.69
CA ARG A 303 4.79 -4.84 -5.93
C ARG A 303 4.08 -6.13 -5.59
N ILE A 304 2.95 -6.00 -4.90
CA ILE A 304 2.05 -7.12 -4.61
C ILE A 304 0.82 -6.93 -5.49
N ILE A 305 0.62 -7.85 -6.43
CA ILE A 305 -0.39 -7.74 -7.47
C ILE A 305 -1.52 -8.71 -7.14
N LYS A 306 -2.78 -8.27 -7.26
CA LYS A 306 -3.94 -9.16 -7.14
C LYS A 306 -4.17 -9.89 -8.47
N ASN A 307 -4.32 -11.21 -8.42
CA ASN A 307 -4.58 -12.08 -9.57
C ASN A 307 -6.07 -12.13 -9.95
#